data_AF-A0A4S2QX30-F1
#
_entry.id   AF-A0A4S2QX30-F1
#
_cell.length_a   1.000
_cell.length_b   1.000
_cell.length_c   1.000
_cell.angle_alpha   90.00
_cell.angle_beta   90.00
_cell.angle_gamma   90.00
#
_symmetry.space_group_name_H-M   'P 1'
#
loop_
_entity.id
_entity.type
_entity.pdbx_description
1 polymer ?
#
loop_
_entity_poly.entity_id
_entity_poly.type
_entity_poly.pdbx_seq_one_letter_code
_entity_poly.pdbx_strand_id
1 'polypeptide(L)'
;LARVLTAAGVTVIDVDRPDRKTRRMKGKSDPIDSYAAATAVLSGRATGIPKSRDGVVEAVRVLRTARRSAVKARTQAMNQIRGLLVSAPAMLREQVAGLERAMLIRTLSRLRPGDDLSRPLAATRAALRRLARRHQALDDEIAELDTEIGPLVKQAAPVLLELFGVGPETAGQLLASAGDNPERMRSEAAFAHLAGVAPIPASSGRTHRHRLNRGGDRAANNALHTIVLTRMRFDERTRAYVERRTKEGLSKKDIMRCLKRFVAREVYR
;
A
#
# COMPACT_ATOMS: atom_id res chain seq x y z
N LEU A 1 7.91 -10.58 -20.02
CA LEU A 1 7.89 -9.99 -21.38
C LEU A 1 8.86 -8.82 -21.51
N ALA A 2 8.64 -7.67 -20.87
CA ALA A 2 9.54 -6.49 -20.98
C ALA A 2 11.03 -6.83 -20.81
N ARG A 3 11.40 -7.51 -19.71
CA ARG A 3 12.76 -8.02 -19.47
C ARG A 3 13.34 -8.85 -20.62
N VAL A 4 12.53 -9.75 -21.20
CA VAL A 4 12.96 -10.63 -22.30
C VAL A 4 13.18 -9.83 -23.58
N LEU A 5 12.28 -8.88 -23.88
CA LEU A 5 12.39 -8.00 -25.04
C LEU A 5 13.61 -7.07 -24.92
N THR A 6 13.83 -6.46 -23.76
CA THR A 6 15.01 -5.64 -23.50
C THR A 6 16.30 -6.46 -23.63
N ALA A 7 16.34 -7.68 -23.09
CA ALA A 7 17.49 -8.57 -23.23
C ALA A 7 17.77 -8.98 -24.69
N ALA A 8 16.74 -9.02 -25.53
CA ALA A 8 16.85 -9.25 -26.97
C ALA A 8 17.18 -7.97 -27.77
N GLY A 9 17.49 -6.85 -27.11
CA GLY A 9 17.82 -5.58 -27.77
C GLY A 9 16.62 -4.80 -28.29
N VAL A 10 15.40 -5.19 -27.93
CA VAL A 10 14.17 -4.49 -28.35
C VAL A 10 13.89 -3.33 -27.41
N THR A 11 13.74 -2.13 -27.97
CA THR A 11 13.32 -0.93 -27.22
C THR A 11 11.89 -1.11 -26.72
N VAL A 12 11.70 -1.11 -25.39
CA VAL A 12 10.39 -1.21 -24.75
C VAL A 12 10.00 0.13 -24.15
N ILE A 13 8.82 0.63 -24.48
CA ILE A 13 8.24 1.86 -23.93
C ILE A 13 6.98 1.50 -23.15
N ASP A 14 6.92 1.96 -21.90
CA ASP A 14 5.75 1.81 -21.03
C ASP A 14 4.74 2.93 -21.30
N VAL A 15 3.49 2.56 -21.59
CA VAL A 15 2.39 3.48 -21.87
C VAL A 15 1.40 3.40 -20.70
N ASP A 16 1.65 4.22 -19.69
CA ASP A 16 0.96 4.17 -18.39
C ASP A 16 -0.58 4.29 -18.46
N ARG A 17 -1.11 5.09 -19.40
CA ARG A 17 -2.56 5.32 -19.51
C ARG A 17 -3.06 5.55 -20.93
N PRO A 18 -4.13 4.84 -21.34
CA PRO A 18 -4.89 5.22 -22.53
C PRO A 18 -5.66 6.53 -22.30
N ASP A 19 -5.94 7.26 -23.38
CA ASP A 19 -6.69 8.51 -23.33
C ASP A 19 -8.13 8.26 -22.82
N ARG A 20 -8.41 8.78 -21.62
CA ARG A 20 -9.71 8.65 -20.95
C ARG A 20 -10.83 9.37 -21.68
N LYS A 21 -10.55 10.45 -22.42
CA LYS A 21 -11.57 11.16 -23.20
C LYS A 21 -12.00 10.28 -24.36
N THR A 22 -11.04 9.74 -25.10
CA THR A 22 -11.29 8.80 -26.21
C THR A 22 -12.00 7.53 -25.73
N ARG A 23 -11.57 6.91 -24.62
CA ARG A 23 -12.22 5.72 -24.05
C ARG A 23 -13.66 5.97 -23.56
N ARG A 24 -13.96 7.17 -23.04
CA ARG A 24 -15.34 7.55 -22.65
C ARG A 24 -16.27 7.72 -23.84
N MET A 25 -15.74 8.17 -24.99
CA MET A 25 -16.55 8.43 -26.18
C MET A 25 -16.74 7.18 -27.04
N LYS A 26 -15.71 6.34 -27.20
CA LYS A 26 -15.72 5.18 -28.11
C LYS A 26 -15.89 3.83 -27.42
N GLY A 27 -15.96 3.80 -26.09
CA GLY A 27 -15.96 2.56 -25.32
C GLY A 27 -14.56 1.94 -25.19
N LYS A 28 -14.51 0.70 -24.68
CA LYS A 28 -13.27 -0.08 -24.52
C LYS A 28 -13.18 -1.09 -25.65
N SER A 29 -12.14 -1.02 -26.47
CA SER A 29 -11.76 -2.10 -27.38
C SER A 29 -10.24 -2.20 -27.49
N ASP A 30 -9.74 -3.43 -27.65
CA ASP A 30 -8.30 -3.70 -27.72
C ASP A 30 -7.62 -3.04 -28.93
N PRO A 31 -8.23 -2.98 -30.13
CA PRO A 31 -7.69 -2.19 -31.24
C PRO A 31 -7.53 -0.70 -30.92
N ILE A 32 -8.53 -0.08 -30.28
CA ILE A 32 -8.50 1.35 -29.94
C ILE A 32 -7.36 1.63 -28.94
N ASP A 33 -7.23 0.78 -27.92
CA ASP A 33 -6.17 0.92 -26.92
C ASP A 33 -4.77 0.70 -27.55
N SER A 34 -4.63 -0.25 -28.49
CA SER A 34 -3.37 -0.53 -29.20
C SER A 34 -2.92 0.62 -30.10
N TYR A 35 -3.83 1.17 -30.92
CA TYR A 35 -3.54 2.33 -31.77
C TYR A 35 -3.23 3.58 -30.94
N ALA A 36 -3.95 3.80 -29.83
CA ALA A 36 -3.67 4.92 -28.94
C ALA A 36 -2.28 4.81 -28.30
N ALA A 37 -1.87 3.61 -27.88
CA ALA A 37 -0.54 3.37 -27.34
C ALA A 37 0.56 3.61 -28.39
N ALA A 38 0.42 3.01 -29.58
CA ALA A 38 1.36 3.22 -30.69
C ALA A 38 1.48 4.70 -31.07
N THR A 39 0.35 5.40 -31.18
CA THR A 39 0.32 6.84 -31.49
C THR A 39 1.00 7.68 -30.40
N ALA A 40 0.85 7.31 -29.13
CA ALA A 40 1.52 8.02 -28.04
C ALA A 40 3.04 7.84 -28.06
N VAL A 41 3.52 6.66 -28.44
CA VAL A 41 4.94 6.40 -28.64
C VAL A 41 5.46 7.19 -29.85
N LEU A 42 4.82 7.06 -31.01
CA LEU A 42 5.24 7.74 -32.25
C LEU A 42 5.23 9.26 -32.12
N SER A 43 4.27 9.83 -31.38
CA SER A 43 4.20 11.27 -31.17
C SER A 43 5.14 11.79 -30.07
N GLY A 44 5.99 10.93 -29.47
CA GLY A 44 6.86 11.29 -28.36
C GLY A 44 6.14 11.65 -27.04
N ARG A 45 4.82 11.39 -26.95
CA ARG A 45 4.02 11.68 -25.75
C ARG A 45 4.25 10.63 -24.67
N ALA A 46 4.52 9.39 -25.07
CA ALA A 46 4.89 8.29 -24.19
C ALA A 46 6.38 7.98 -24.38
N THR A 47 7.14 8.20 -23.31
CA THR A 47 8.60 7.96 -23.24
C THR A 47 8.98 7.17 -21.99
N GLY A 48 8.00 6.51 -21.35
CA GLY A 48 8.17 5.79 -20.11
C GLY A 48 9.14 4.63 -20.27
N ILE A 49 10.20 4.61 -19.46
CA ILE A 49 11.10 3.45 -19.37
C ILE A 49 10.46 2.47 -18.38
N PRO A 50 10.23 1.20 -18.78
CA PRO A 50 9.65 0.20 -17.90
C PRO A 50 10.61 -0.14 -16.74
N LYS A 51 10.05 -0.69 -15.66
CA LYS A 51 10.87 -1.26 -14.57
C LYS A 51 11.62 -2.49 -15.08
N SER A 52 12.92 -2.62 -14.80
CA SER A 52 13.74 -3.74 -15.28
C SER A 52 13.31 -5.09 -14.67
N ARG A 53 12.94 -5.10 -13.39
CA ARG A 53 12.41 -6.26 -12.64
C ARG A 53 13.37 -7.46 -12.63
N ASP A 54 14.63 -7.18 -12.35
CA ASP A 54 15.73 -8.15 -12.42
C ASP A 54 16.67 -8.10 -11.21
N GLY A 55 16.38 -7.25 -10.21
CA GLY A 55 17.20 -7.09 -9.02
C GLY A 55 16.47 -7.35 -7.71
N VAL A 56 17.10 -6.89 -6.62
CA VAL A 56 16.62 -7.05 -5.25
C VAL A 56 15.26 -6.38 -5.01
N VAL A 57 14.93 -5.30 -5.72
CA VAL A 57 13.65 -4.61 -5.58
C VAL A 57 12.51 -5.48 -6.13
N GLU A 58 12.76 -6.25 -7.20
CA GLU A 58 11.78 -7.22 -7.68
C GLU A 58 11.54 -8.35 -6.67
N ALA A 59 12.60 -8.85 -6.02
CA ALA A 59 12.45 -9.84 -4.94
C ALA A 59 11.60 -9.29 -3.78
N VAL A 60 11.89 -8.06 -3.34
CA VAL A 60 11.07 -7.35 -2.34
C VAL A 60 9.62 -7.22 -2.82
N ARG A 61 9.37 -6.84 -4.07
CA ARG A 61 8.00 -6.70 -4.62
C ARG A 61 7.24 -8.03 -4.59
N VAL A 62 7.90 -9.14 -4.95
CA VAL A 62 7.30 -10.48 -4.96
C VAL A 62 6.93 -10.90 -3.54
N LEU A 63 7.86 -10.86 -2.59
CA LEU A 63 7.60 -11.24 -1.19
C LEU A 63 6.52 -10.36 -0.55
N ARG A 64 6.55 -9.05 -0.82
CA ARG A 64 5.50 -8.13 -0.35
C ARG A 64 4.12 -8.44 -0.91
N THR A 65 4.04 -9.08 -2.09
CA THR A 65 2.75 -9.54 -2.64
C THR A 65 2.15 -10.64 -1.77
N ALA A 66 2.96 -11.64 -1.38
CA ALA A 66 2.54 -12.69 -0.45
C ALA A 66 2.16 -12.09 0.91
N ARG A 67 3.02 -11.23 1.47
CA ARG A 67 2.78 -10.60 2.78
C ARG A 67 1.47 -9.82 2.83
N ARG A 68 1.21 -9.00 1.80
CA ARG A 68 -0.04 -8.23 1.70
C ARG A 68 -1.26 -9.14 1.60
N SER A 69 -1.14 -10.29 0.93
CA SER A 69 -2.19 -11.31 0.88
C SER A 69 -2.47 -11.85 2.28
N ALA A 70 -1.43 -12.25 3.01
CA ALA A 70 -1.54 -12.77 4.38
C ALA A 70 -2.17 -11.75 5.34
N VAL A 71 -1.72 -10.48 5.31
CA VAL A 71 -2.31 -9.39 6.12
C VAL A 71 -3.81 -9.21 5.85
N LYS A 72 -4.20 -9.26 4.56
CA LYS A 72 -5.61 -9.14 4.17
C LYS A 72 -6.42 -10.33 4.67
N ALA A 73 -5.92 -11.56 4.49
CA ALA A 73 -6.57 -12.78 4.95
C ALA A 73 -6.71 -12.80 6.48
N ARG A 74 -5.69 -12.35 7.23
CA ARG A 74 -5.73 -12.27 8.69
C ARG A 74 -6.80 -11.29 9.15
N THR A 75 -6.87 -10.13 8.51
CA THR A 75 -7.90 -9.12 8.79
C THR A 75 -9.30 -9.67 8.50
N GLN A 76 -9.46 -10.41 7.41
CA GLN A 76 -10.72 -11.07 7.08
C GLN A 76 -11.11 -12.13 8.12
N ALA A 77 -10.16 -12.97 8.56
CA ALA A 77 -10.40 -13.94 9.62
C ALA A 77 -10.85 -13.27 10.92
N MET A 78 -10.22 -12.16 11.30
CA MET A 78 -10.63 -11.37 12.48
C MET A 78 -12.03 -10.77 12.33
N ASN A 79 -12.38 -10.25 11.14
CA ASN A 79 -13.73 -9.73 10.89
C ASN A 79 -14.79 -10.83 10.97
N GLN A 80 -14.49 -12.04 10.46
CA GLN A 80 -15.37 -13.19 10.56
C GLN A 80 -15.54 -13.66 12.01
N ILE A 81 -14.46 -13.70 12.80
CA ILE A 81 -14.52 -13.99 14.24
C ILE A 81 -15.46 -13.00 14.94
N ARG A 82 -15.27 -11.70 14.72
CA ARG A 82 -16.13 -10.67 15.30
C ARG A 82 -17.59 -10.83 14.87
N GLY A 83 -17.83 -11.09 13.58
CA GLY A 83 -19.18 -11.30 13.05
C GLY A 83 -19.90 -12.49 13.71
N LEU A 84 -19.20 -13.61 13.89
CA LEU A 84 -19.75 -14.78 14.59
C LEU A 84 -20.01 -14.50 16.08
N LEU A 85 -19.14 -13.75 16.75
CA LEU A 85 -19.30 -13.42 18.17
C LEU A 85 -20.51 -12.52 18.45
N VAL A 86 -20.90 -11.66 17.51
CA VAL A 86 -22.10 -10.81 17.64
C VAL A 86 -23.37 -11.64 17.84
N SER A 87 -23.51 -12.74 17.10
CA SER A 87 -24.69 -13.62 17.15
C SER A 87 -24.47 -14.92 17.93
N ALA A 88 -23.29 -15.09 18.54
CA ALA A 88 -22.96 -16.29 19.31
C ALA A 88 -23.88 -16.45 20.53
N PRO A 89 -24.13 -17.69 20.99
CA PRO A 89 -24.83 -17.95 22.25
C PRO A 89 -24.19 -17.23 23.45
N ALA A 90 -25.01 -16.80 24.42
CA ALA A 90 -24.59 -15.96 25.55
C ALA A 90 -23.38 -16.53 26.30
N MET A 91 -23.40 -17.82 26.63
CA MET A 91 -22.29 -18.51 27.31
C MET A 91 -20.94 -18.33 26.60
N LEU A 92 -20.93 -18.33 25.27
CA LEU A 92 -19.70 -18.15 24.50
C LEU A 92 -19.27 -16.69 24.41
N ARG A 93 -20.25 -15.78 24.30
CA ARG A 93 -20.00 -14.34 24.23
C ARG A 93 -19.44 -13.82 25.55
N GLU A 94 -20.03 -14.23 26.67
CA GLU A 94 -19.63 -13.86 28.03
C GLU A 94 -18.23 -14.40 28.35
N GLN A 95 -17.91 -15.64 27.94
CA GLN A 95 -16.59 -16.24 28.14
C GLN A 95 -15.45 -15.41 27.52
N VAL A 96 -15.73 -14.70 26.41
CA VAL A 96 -14.71 -13.95 25.67
C VAL A 96 -14.89 -12.44 25.75
N ALA A 97 -15.86 -11.97 26.53
CA ALA A 97 -16.13 -10.56 26.71
C ALA A 97 -14.93 -9.86 27.38
N GLY A 98 -14.59 -8.66 26.89
CA GLY A 98 -13.48 -7.87 27.43
C GLY A 98 -12.07 -8.41 27.13
N LEU A 99 -11.93 -9.58 26.48
CA LEU A 99 -10.60 -10.10 26.13
C LEU A 99 -9.92 -9.24 25.06
N GLU A 100 -8.67 -8.88 25.32
CA GLU A 100 -7.83 -8.28 24.29
C GLU A 100 -7.58 -9.24 23.12
N ARG A 101 -7.26 -8.69 21.95
CA ARG A 101 -7.09 -9.44 20.70
C ARG A 101 -6.24 -10.71 20.84
N ALA A 102 -5.05 -10.59 21.43
CA ALA A 102 -4.12 -11.72 21.54
C ALA A 102 -4.70 -12.84 22.42
N MET A 103 -5.29 -12.47 23.55
CA MET A 103 -5.97 -13.41 24.45
C MET A 103 -7.20 -14.03 23.78
N LEU A 104 -8.03 -13.23 23.10
CA LEU A 104 -9.21 -13.67 22.37
C LEU A 104 -8.84 -14.75 21.35
N ILE A 105 -7.87 -14.49 20.46
CA ILE A 105 -7.45 -15.45 19.44
C ILE A 105 -6.92 -16.74 20.10
N ARG A 106 -6.12 -16.62 21.17
CA ARG A 106 -5.60 -17.77 21.91
C ARG A 106 -6.71 -18.60 22.57
N THR A 107 -7.71 -17.96 23.17
CA THR A 107 -8.85 -18.65 23.77
C THR A 107 -9.67 -19.37 22.71
N LEU A 108 -9.99 -18.67 21.61
CA LEU A 108 -10.78 -19.23 20.52
C LEU A 108 -10.09 -20.41 19.83
N SER A 109 -8.77 -20.35 19.60
CA SER A 109 -8.02 -21.42 18.93
C SER A 109 -7.95 -22.72 19.74
N ARG A 110 -8.27 -22.65 21.04
CA ARG A 110 -8.31 -23.77 21.99
C ARG A 110 -9.72 -24.27 22.31
N LEU A 111 -10.78 -23.62 21.82
CA LEU A 111 -12.17 -24.04 22.08
C LEU A 111 -12.41 -25.49 21.70
N ARG A 112 -13.14 -26.24 22.53
CA ARG A 112 -13.59 -27.60 22.24
C ARG A 112 -15.04 -27.55 21.76
N PRO A 113 -15.32 -27.85 20.48
CA PRO A 113 -16.67 -27.71 19.94
C PRO A 113 -17.68 -28.74 20.47
N GLY A 114 -17.22 -29.89 20.99
CA GLY A 114 -18.08 -31.05 21.23
C GLY A 114 -18.31 -31.84 19.94
N ASP A 115 -19.02 -32.95 20.04
CA ASP A 115 -19.08 -33.96 18.96
C ASP A 115 -20.24 -33.73 17.98
N ASP A 116 -21.34 -33.11 18.43
CA ASP A 116 -22.53 -32.86 17.60
C ASP A 116 -22.52 -31.47 16.96
N LEU A 117 -22.02 -31.37 15.73
CA LEU A 117 -21.96 -30.12 14.96
C LEU A 117 -23.33 -29.65 14.43
N SER A 118 -24.41 -30.43 14.57
CA SER A 118 -25.75 -29.95 14.24
C SER A 118 -26.25 -28.90 15.23
N ARG A 119 -25.65 -28.84 16.43
CA ARG A 119 -25.97 -27.85 17.46
C ARG A 119 -25.29 -26.51 17.17
N PRO A 120 -26.03 -25.38 17.16
CA PRO A 120 -25.46 -24.06 16.84
C PRO A 120 -24.25 -23.67 17.71
N LEU A 121 -24.26 -24.00 19.00
CA LEU A 121 -23.13 -23.72 19.90
C LEU A 121 -21.86 -24.49 19.50
N ALA A 122 -22.00 -25.78 19.19
CA ALA A 122 -20.89 -26.63 18.77
C ALA A 122 -20.33 -26.19 17.42
N ALA A 123 -21.21 -25.92 16.44
CA ALA A 123 -20.84 -25.37 15.14
C ALA A 123 -20.11 -24.02 15.26
N THR A 124 -20.62 -23.10 16.10
CA THR A 124 -20.01 -21.78 16.33
C THR A 124 -18.62 -21.91 16.95
N ARG A 125 -18.44 -22.77 17.97
CA ARG A 125 -17.13 -23.05 18.57
C ARG A 125 -16.16 -23.64 17.55
N ALA A 126 -16.62 -24.57 16.70
CA ALA A 126 -15.78 -25.18 15.67
C ALA A 126 -15.32 -24.16 14.63
N ALA A 127 -16.23 -23.30 14.16
CA ALA A 127 -15.93 -22.24 13.21
C ALA A 127 -14.94 -21.22 13.78
N LEU A 128 -15.18 -20.73 15.01
CA LEU A 128 -14.30 -19.79 15.70
C LEU A 128 -12.90 -20.39 15.93
N ARG A 129 -12.80 -21.66 16.33
CA ARG A 129 -11.51 -22.36 16.48
C ARG A 129 -10.72 -22.38 15.18
N ARG A 130 -11.37 -22.72 14.05
CA ARG A 130 -10.73 -22.76 12.72
C ARG A 130 -10.28 -21.37 12.27
N LEU A 131 -11.10 -20.35 12.44
CA LEU A 131 -10.76 -18.97 12.10
C LEU A 131 -9.63 -18.42 12.97
N ALA A 132 -9.63 -18.71 14.27
CA ALA A 132 -8.57 -18.28 15.18
C ALA A 132 -7.23 -18.96 14.86
N ARG A 133 -7.23 -20.25 14.54
CA ARG A 133 -6.03 -20.96 14.09
C ARG A 133 -5.50 -20.41 12.77
N ARG A 134 -6.40 -20.11 11.81
CA ARG A 134 -6.02 -19.43 10.56
C ARG A 134 -5.41 -18.06 10.84
N HIS A 135 -5.96 -17.29 11.79
CA HIS A 135 -5.38 -16.01 12.18
C HIS A 135 -3.96 -16.18 12.74
N GLN A 136 -3.72 -17.20 13.57
CA GLN A 136 -2.38 -17.48 14.11
C GLN A 136 -1.40 -17.86 13.00
N ALA A 137 -1.75 -18.81 12.15
CA ALA A 137 -0.89 -19.22 11.03
C ALA A 137 -0.54 -18.04 10.10
N LEU A 138 -1.49 -17.14 9.85
CA LEU A 138 -1.25 -15.94 9.05
C LEU A 138 -0.41 -14.89 9.79
N ASP A 139 -0.49 -14.82 11.13
CA ASP A 139 0.43 -13.98 11.92
C ASP A 139 1.86 -14.48 11.80
N ASP A 140 2.06 -15.80 11.90
CA ASP A 140 3.36 -16.45 11.76
C ASP A 140 3.94 -16.23 10.35
N GLU A 141 3.15 -16.47 9.29
CA GLU A 141 3.55 -16.22 7.89
C GLU A 141 3.94 -14.74 7.65
N ILE A 142 3.21 -13.80 8.26
CA ILE A 142 3.55 -12.37 8.16
C ILE A 142 4.88 -12.07 8.85
N ALA A 143 5.14 -12.66 10.01
CA ALA A 143 6.38 -12.48 10.74
C ALA A 143 7.56 -13.06 9.98
N GLU A 144 7.42 -14.26 9.42
CA GLU A 144 8.42 -14.89 8.54
C GLU A 144 8.75 -13.97 7.35
N LEU A 145 7.74 -13.51 6.61
CA LEU A 145 7.93 -12.60 5.48
C LEU A 145 8.54 -11.25 5.90
N ASP A 146 8.23 -10.75 7.09
CA ASP A 146 8.87 -9.55 7.64
C ASP A 146 10.38 -9.76 7.86
N THR A 147 10.79 -10.95 8.33
CA THR A 147 12.21 -11.30 8.51
C THR A 147 12.96 -11.46 7.19
N GLU A 148 12.28 -11.89 6.12
CA GLU A 148 12.87 -12.02 4.78
C GLU A 148 12.95 -10.68 4.04
N ILE A 149 11.91 -9.84 4.14
CA ILE A 149 11.84 -8.56 3.42
C ILE A 149 12.79 -7.53 4.02
N GLY A 150 12.93 -7.48 5.35
CA GLY A 150 13.75 -6.48 6.05
C GLY A 150 15.19 -6.38 5.53
N PRO A 151 15.95 -7.49 5.49
CA PRO A 151 17.32 -7.51 4.96
C PRO A 151 17.42 -7.06 3.50
N LEU A 152 16.49 -7.50 2.64
CA LEU A 152 16.49 -7.13 1.22
C LEU A 152 16.21 -5.64 1.00
N VAL A 153 15.33 -5.05 1.80
CA VAL A 153 15.08 -3.60 1.79
C VAL A 153 16.32 -2.84 2.25
N LYS A 154 16.98 -3.32 3.32
CA LYS A 154 18.22 -2.71 3.82
C LYS A 154 19.36 -2.79 2.79
N GLN A 155 19.46 -3.91 2.06
CA GLN A 155 20.42 -4.06 0.96
C GLN A 155 20.12 -3.10 -0.19
N ALA A 156 18.85 -2.94 -0.56
CA ALA A 156 18.43 -2.11 -1.69
C ALA A 156 18.57 -0.60 -1.42
N ALA A 157 18.22 -0.13 -0.23
CA ALA A 157 18.25 1.29 0.11
C ALA A 157 18.43 1.51 1.63
N PRO A 158 19.67 1.39 2.16
CA PRO A 158 19.93 1.57 3.59
C PRO A 158 19.62 3.00 4.05
N VAL A 159 19.99 4.01 3.26
CA VAL A 159 19.74 5.44 3.57
C VAL A 159 18.25 5.75 3.68
N LEU A 160 17.40 5.08 2.90
CA LEU A 160 15.94 5.26 2.97
C LEU A 160 15.38 4.85 4.34
N LEU A 161 15.99 3.86 5.00
CA LEU A 161 15.59 3.41 6.34
C LEU A 161 16.06 4.35 7.47
N GLU A 162 17.01 5.24 7.19
CA GLU A 162 17.46 6.26 8.15
C GLU A 162 16.46 7.42 8.29
N LEU A 163 15.58 7.60 7.29
CA LEU A 163 14.56 8.63 7.33
C LEU A 163 13.52 8.34 8.41
N PHE A 164 13.25 9.33 9.27
CA PHE A 164 12.28 9.18 10.35
C PHE A 164 10.91 8.71 9.84
N GLY A 165 10.35 7.69 10.49
CA GLY A 165 9.04 7.14 10.16
C GLY A 165 9.00 6.26 8.91
N VAL A 166 10.15 6.03 8.26
CA VAL A 166 10.30 4.99 7.24
C VAL A 166 10.68 3.68 7.92
N GLY A 167 9.98 2.61 7.58
CA GLY A 167 10.29 1.26 8.04
C GLY A 167 10.32 0.29 6.85
N PRO A 168 10.71 -0.98 7.06
CA PRO A 168 10.91 -1.94 5.98
C PRO A 168 9.73 -2.06 5.01
N GLU A 169 8.50 -2.07 5.53
CA GLU A 169 7.32 -2.19 4.68
C GLU A 169 7.01 -0.93 3.84
N THR A 170 7.15 0.27 4.42
CA THR A 170 6.94 1.52 3.66
C THR A 170 8.07 1.75 2.67
N ALA A 171 9.32 1.48 3.05
CA ALA A 171 10.47 1.49 2.15
C ALA A 171 10.31 0.48 1.00
N GLY A 172 9.96 -0.77 1.31
CA GLY A 172 9.72 -1.81 0.31
C GLY A 172 8.59 -1.47 -0.67
N GLN A 173 7.56 -0.74 -0.23
CA GLN A 173 6.55 -0.20 -1.13
C GLN A 173 7.09 0.89 -2.06
N LEU A 174 7.88 1.81 -1.53
CA LEU A 174 8.46 2.91 -2.31
C LEU A 174 9.44 2.36 -3.35
N LEU A 175 10.29 1.40 -2.95
CA LEU A 175 11.18 0.66 -3.83
C LEU A 175 10.41 -0.07 -4.93
N ALA A 176 9.40 -0.88 -4.59
CA ALA A 176 8.57 -1.56 -5.58
C ALA A 176 7.89 -0.58 -6.57
N SER A 177 7.59 0.65 -6.13
CA SER A 177 7.01 1.70 -6.96
C SER A 177 8.06 2.33 -7.87
N ALA A 178 9.28 2.54 -7.37
CA ALA A 178 10.44 3.03 -8.11
C ALA A 178 10.91 2.01 -9.17
N GLY A 179 11.06 0.74 -8.79
CA GLY A 179 11.71 -0.32 -9.59
C GLY A 179 13.21 -0.43 -9.29
N ASP A 180 13.85 -1.48 -9.81
CA ASP A 180 15.30 -1.71 -9.68
C ASP A 180 16.14 -0.66 -10.44
N ASN A 181 15.52 0.07 -11.37
CA ASN A 181 16.11 1.13 -12.18
C ASN A 181 15.51 2.51 -11.82
N PRO A 182 15.76 3.03 -10.59
CA PRO A 182 15.16 4.28 -10.11
C PRO A 182 15.54 5.51 -10.95
N GLU A 183 16.68 5.49 -11.64
CA GLU A 183 17.17 6.56 -12.53
C GLU A 183 16.22 6.87 -13.70
N ARG A 184 15.26 5.97 -14.00
CA ARG A 184 14.14 6.27 -14.92
C ARG A 184 13.32 7.49 -14.46
N MET A 185 13.34 7.81 -13.17
CA MET A 185 12.70 8.99 -12.58
C MET A 185 13.71 10.13 -12.51
N ARG A 186 13.72 10.98 -13.53
CA ARG A 186 14.76 12.02 -13.71
C ARG A 186 14.62 13.25 -12.80
N SER A 187 13.63 13.29 -11.90
CA SER A 187 13.47 14.41 -10.96
C SER A 187 12.60 14.07 -9.75
N GLU A 188 12.78 14.85 -8.69
CA GLU A 188 11.91 14.85 -7.51
C GLU A 188 10.43 15.06 -7.87
N ALA A 189 10.17 15.91 -8.87
CA ALA A 189 8.82 16.16 -9.37
C ALA A 189 8.25 14.90 -10.05
N ALA A 190 9.05 14.19 -10.85
CA ALA A 190 8.63 12.93 -11.47
C ALA A 190 8.24 11.88 -10.41
N PHE A 191 9.04 11.75 -9.35
CA PHE A 191 8.71 10.86 -8.23
C PHE A 191 7.41 11.29 -7.51
N ALA A 192 7.21 12.60 -7.29
CA ALA A 192 5.98 13.11 -6.70
C ALA A 192 4.73 12.82 -7.55
N HIS A 193 4.87 12.89 -8.88
CA HIS A 193 3.81 12.52 -9.81
C HIS A 193 3.52 11.03 -9.75
N LEU A 194 4.56 10.19 -9.78
CA LEU A 194 4.46 8.74 -9.62
C LEU A 194 3.74 8.38 -8.31
N ALA A 195 4.15 8.93 -7.18
CA ALA A 195 3.55 8.64 -5.88
C ALA A 195 2.20 9.35 -5.64
N GLY A 196 1.70 10.11 -6.61
CA GLY A 196 0.40 10.80 -6.53
C GLY A 196 0.36 11.93 -5.49
N VAL A 197 1.52 12.49 -5.12
CA VAL A 197 1.67 13.59 -4.15
C VAL A 197 2.05 14.91 -4.79
N ALA A 198 2.26 14.94 -6.11
CA ALA A 198 2.42 16.17 -6.85
C ALA A 198 1.18 17.09 -6.67
N PRO A 199 1.38 18.38 -6.35
CA PRO A 199 0.29 19.32 -6.20
C PRO A 199 -0.36 19.57 -7.58
N ILE A 200 -1.67 19.35 -7.68
CA ILE A 200 -2.42 19.67 -8.90
C ILE A 200 -3.28 20.92 -8.63
N PRO A 201 -3.07 22.03 -9.36
CA PRO A 201 -3.92 23.21 -9.24
C PRO A 201 -5.40 22.86 -9.44
N ALA A 202 -6.24 23.34 -8.54
CA ALA A 202 -7.69 23.19 -8.53
C ALA A 202 -8.31 24.49 -8.04
N SER A 203 -7.87 25.58 -8.64
CA SER A 203 -8.20 26.95 -8.32
C SER A 203 -9.25 27.50 -9.28
N SER A 204 -10.23 28.23 -8.75
CA SER A 204 -11.04 29.18 -9.51
C SER A 204 -10.78 30.58 -8.95
N GLY A 205 -10.53 31.56 -9.83
CA GLY A 205 -10.38 33.01 -9.62
C GLY A 205 -9.87 33.55 -8.27
N ARG A 206 -10.56 33.25 -7.16
CA ARG A 206 -10.31 33.73 -5.79
C ARG A 206 -9.76 32.69 -4.82
N THR A 207 -9.53 31.44 -5.23
CA THR A 207 -9.08 30.36 -4.34
C THR A 207 -7.79 29.71 -4.83
N HIS A 208 -6.76 29.64 -3.98
CA HIS A 208 -5.50 28.94 -4.29
C HIS A 208 -5.51 27.53 -3.67
N ARG A 209 -6.09 26.55 -4.37
CA ARG A 209 -6.29 25.19 -3.83
C ARG A 209 -5.61 24.15 -4.71
N HIS A 210 -5.03 23.15 -4.06
CA HIS A 210 -4.46 21.98 -4.72
C HIS A 210 -5.27 20.73 -4.41
N ARG A 211 -5.50 19.91 -5.45
CA ARG A 211 -6.18 18.61 -5.32
C ARG A 211 -5.19 17.44 -5.34
N LEU A 212 -5.67 16.29 -4.86
CA LEU A 212 -4.95 15.02 -4.92
C LEU A 212 -4.74 14.58 -6.37
N ASN A 213 -3.52 14.16 -6.69
CA ASN A 213 -3.24 13.47 -7.95
C ASN A 213 -3.82 12.04 -7.90
N ARG A 214 -4.96 11.83 -8.57
CA ARG A 214 -5.58 10.50 -8.74
C ARG A 214 -4.87 9.64 -9.80
N GLY A 215 -3.82 10.19 -10.41
CA GLY A 215 -2.97 9.63 -11.45
C GLY A 215 -1.96 8.60 -10.97
N GLY A 216 -1.32 8.90 -9.84
CA GLY A 216 -0.19 8.14 -9.34
C GLY A 216 -0.53 6.82 -8.65
N ASP A 217 0.53 6.10 -8.31
CA ASP A 217 0.54 4.88 -7.53
C ASP A 217 -0.05 5.12 -6.13
N ARG A 218 -1.16 4.45 -5.87
CA ARG A 218 -1.91 4.58 -4.61
C ARG A 218 -1.21 3.89 -3.46
N ALA A 219 -0.45 2.84 -3.73
CA ALA A 219 0.31 2.13 -2.71
C ALA A 219 1.53 2.97 -2.28
N ALA A 220 2.24 3.61 -3.23
CA ALA A 220 3.26 4.60 -2.91
C ALA A 220 2.69 5.78 -2.10
N ASN A 221 1.53 6.29 -2.50
CA ASN A 221 0.86 7.36 -1.76
C ASN A 221 0.49 6.96 -0.32
N ASN A 222 0.07 5.70 -0.14
CA ASN A 222 -0.25 5.14 1.16
C ASN A 222 1.00 4.97 2.02
N ALA A 223 2.12 4.52 1.45
CA ALA A 223 3.40 4.46 2.16
C ALA A 223 3.83 5.85 2.68
N LEU A 224 3.79 6.88 1.82
CA LEU A 224 4.04 8.27 2.22
C LEU A 224 3.04 8.76 3.28
N HIS A 225 1.78 8.33 3.21
CA HIS A 225 0.78 8.65 4.22
C HIS A 225 1.14 8.10 5.58
N THR A 226 1.52 6.81 5.65
CA THR A 226 1.92 6.13 6.87
C THR A 226 3.14 6.80 7.50
N ILE A 227 4.16 7.13 6.70
CA ILE A 227 5.35 7.87 7.17
C ILE A 227 4.94 9.21 7.80
N VAL A 228 4.08 9.98 7.14
CA VAL A 228 3.59 11.26 7.67
C VAL A 228 2.80 11.08 8.97
N LEU A 229 1.95 10.06 9.09
CA LEU A 229 1.21 9.81 10.33
C LEU A 229 2.16 9.50 11.50
N THR A 230 3.19 8.70 11.27
CA THR A 230 4.24 8.41 12.26
C THR A 230 4.97 9.70 12.66
N ARG A 231 5.41 10.50 11.68
CA ARG A 231 6.08 11.79 11.93
C ARG A 231 5.21 12.77 12.71
N MET A 232 3.95 12.91 12.37
CA MET A 232 3.04 13.78 13.11
C MET A 232 2.86 13.37 14.58
N ARG A 233 3.06 12.09 14.91
CA ARG A 233 2.93 11.59 16.27
C ARG A 233 4.24 11.69 17.05
N PHE A 234 5.37 11.45 16.40
CA PHE A 234 6.64 11.21 17.09
C PHE A 234 7.80 12.12 16.67
N ASP A 235 7.74 12.80 15.52
CA ASP A 235 8.79 13.73 15.08
C ASP A 235 8.47 15.17 15.51
N GLU A 236 9.32 15.73 16.36
CA GLU A 236 9.16 17.08 16.91
C GLU A 236 9.13 18.15 15.82
N ARG A 237 9.98 18.03 14.79
CA ARG A 237 10.02 18.97 13.66
C ARG A 237 8.69 18.97 12.91
N THR A 238 8.13 17.79 12.64
CA THR A 238 6.83 17.66 11.99
C THR A 238 5.70 18.18 12.88
N ARG A 239 5.74 17.94 14.20
CA ARG A 239 4.74 18.46 15.14
C ARG A 239 4.74 19.99 15.16
N ALA A 240 5.90 20.62 15.24
CA ALA A 240 6.04 22.07 15.17
C ALA A 240 5.52 22.63 13.84
N TYR A 241 5.81 21.95 12.72
CA TYR A 241 5.27 22.32 11.41
C TYR A 241 3.74 22.25 11.38
N VAL A 242 3.14 21.17 11.91
CA VAL A 242 1.69 21.00 11.97
C VAL A 242 1.05 22.12 12.78
N GLU A 243 1.57 22.38 13.98
CA GLU A 243 1.05 23.43 14.85
C GLU A 243 1.09 24.80 14.17
N ARG A 244 2.23 25.16 13.57
CA ARG A 244 2.39 26.42 12.84
C ARG A 244 1.37 26.55 11.70
N ARG A 245 1.24 25.53 10.85
CA ARG A 245 0.29 25.57 9.71
C ARG A 245 -1.17 25.56 10.15
N THR A 246 -1.48 24.95 11.29
CA THR A 246 -2.81 25.04 11.89
C THR A 246 -3.12 26.47 12.36
N LYS A 247 -2.16 27.17 12.98
CA LYS A 247 -2.30 28.59 13.36
C LYS A 247 -2.48 29.50 12.13
N GLU A 248 -1.88 29.15 11.00
CA GLU A 248 -2.06 29.82 9.70
C GLU A 248 -3.41 29.48 9.01
N GLY A 249 -4.30 28.70 9.65
CA GLY A 249 -5.65 28.42 9.15
C GLY A 249 -5.74 27.26 8.16
N LEU A 250 -4.68 26.47 7.94
CA LEU A 250 -4.76 25.31 7.05
C LEU A 250 -5.52 24.14 7.70
N SER A 251 -6.35 23.48 6.89
CA SER A 251 -6.98 22.23 7.32
C SER A 251 -5.95 21.10 7.48
N LYS A 252 -6.23 20.13 8.35
CA LYS A 252 -5.40 18.91 8.50
C LYS A 252 -5.12 18.23 7.16
N LYS A 253 -6.09 18.23 6.23
CA LYS A 253 -5.92 17.64 4.89
C LYS A 253 -4.89 18.40 4.05
N ASP A 254 -4.83 19.72 4.17
CA ASP A 254 -3.87 20.55 3.43
C ASP A 254 -2.46 20.37 4.00
N ILE A 255 -2.33 20.39 5.33
CA ILE A 255 -1.07 20.11 6.04
C ILE A 255 -0.52 18.73 5.65
N MET A 256 -1.36 17.69 5.64
CA MET A 256 -0.99 16.34 5.21
C MET A 256 -0.47 16.29 3.78
N ARG A 257 -1.01 17.10 2.85
CA ARG A 257 -0.51 17.15 1.47
C ARG A 257 0.86 17.79 1.40
N CYS A 258 1.09 18.88 2.14
CA CYS A 258 2.40 19.51 2.24
C CYS A 258 3.44 18.53 2.80
N LEU A 259 3.13 17.86 3.91
CA LEU A 259 4.01 16.88 4.53
C LEU A 259 4.33 15.70 3.59
N LYS A 260 3.33 15.14 2.89
CA LYS A 260 3.57 14.09 1.89
C LYS A 260 4.52 14.55 0.78
N ARG A 261 4.43 15.83 0.36
CA ARG A 261 5.33 16.39 -0.66
C ARG A 261 6.76 16.53 -0.13
N PHE A 262 6.94 16.97 1.12
CA PHE A 262 8.25 17.05 1.76
C PHE A 262 8.88 15.68 1.96
N VAL A 263 8.13 14.70 2.48
CA VAL A 263 8.61 13.32 2.62
C VAL A 263 8.99 12.74 1.25
N ALA A 264 8.19 12.98 0.20
CA ALA A 264 8.55 12.51 -1.14
C ALA A 264 9.84 13.14 -1.68
N ARG A 265 10.18 14.37 -1.26
CA ARG A 265 11.47 15.00 -1.59
C ARG A 265 12.63 14.33 -0.88
N GLU A 266 12.46 14.04 0.41
CA GLU A 266 13.49 13.34 1.20
C GLU A 266 13.71 11.91 0.69
N VAL A 267 12.64 11.20 0.36
CA VAL A 267 12.71 9.83 -0.20
C VAL A 267 13.38 9.78 -1.58
N TYR A 268 13.29 10.85 -2.37
CA TYR A 268 13.91 10.90 -3.69
C TYR A 268 15.42 11.17 -3.64
N ARG A 269 15.90 11.82 -2.57
CA ARG A 269 17.32 12.11 -2.37
C ARG A 269 18.05 10.86 -1.90
#